data_AF-A0A950BAC3-F1
#
_entry.id   AF-A0A950BAC3-F1
#
_cell.length_a   1.000
_cell.length_b   1.000
_cell.length_c   1.000
_cell.angle_alpha   90.00
_cell.angle_beta   90.00
_cell.angle_gamma   90.00
#
_symmetry.space_group_name_H-M   'P 1'
#
loop_
_entity.id
_entity.type
_entity.pdbx_description
1 polymer ?
#
loop_
_entity_poly.entity_id
_entity_poly.type
_entity_poly.pdbx_seq_one_letter_code
_entity_poly.pdbx_strand_id
1 'polypeptide(L)'
;MKTFHCDQCNHLVFFENERCERCEARLGYVRGEMHAFEEAGEGRWRILHASEQGSGALFRQCHNYAVENVCNGVIPADCADTLCRACQFTRTIPNLTRPENRLYWYRLETAKRRLLYTLDALGLPLVTRAEDPEHGLQFEFLEETGDGQSIMTGHAHGIITMNIAEADDAHREHTRVSLHEPYRTLLGHFRHEVGHYYFERLIAQEPTRRWLGPFRRRFGDERTDYAA
;
A
#
# COMPACT_ATOMS: atom_id res chain seq x y z
N MET A 1 -5.24 -3.06 15.38
CA MET A 1 -3.87 -2.83 14.86
C MET A 1 -3.12 -4.14 15.06
N LYS A 2 -2.63 -4.79 14.00
CA LYS A 2 -1.78 -5.98 14.17
C LYS A 2 -0.44 -5.52 14.74
N THR A 3 -0.01 -6.20 15.80
CA THR A 3 1.31 -6.02 16.39
C THR A 3 2.23 -7.12 15.88
N PHE A 4 3.49 -6.78 15.63
CA PHE A 4 4.51 -7.73 15.22
C PHE A 4 5.55 -7.84 16.33
N HIS A 5 6.34 -8.92 16.31
CA HIS A 5 7.45 -9.09 17.24
C HIS A 5 8.71 -9.43 16.46
N CYS A 6 9.86 -8.93 16.92
CA CYS A 6 11.15 -9.27 16.34
C CYS A 6 11.48 -10.74 16.65
N ASP A 7 11.69 -11.57 15.63
CA ASP A 7 11.98 -13.00 15.79
C ASP A 7 13.28 -13.30 16.56
N GLN A 8 14.19 -12.31 16.69
CA GLN A 8 15.44 -12.47 17.42
C GLN A 8 15.33 -12.18 18.93
N CYS A 9 14.57 -11.16 19.33
CA CYS A 9 14.55 -10.70 20.73
C CYS A 9 13.14 -10.53 21.32
N ASN A 10 12.11 -10.90 20.56
CA ASN A 10 10.69 -10.79 20.87
C ASN A 10 10.22 -9.38 21.27
N HIS A 11 10.96 -8.34 20.88
CA HIS A 11 10.53 -6.96 21.10
C HIS A 11 9.36 -6.61 20.18
N LEU A 12 8.41 -5.84 20.69
CA LEU A 12 7.29 -5.31 19.90
C LEU A 12 7.85 -4.45 18.75
N VAL A 13 7.40 -4.71 17.54
CA VAL A 13 7.73 -3.92 16.35
C VAL A 13 6.46 -3.59 15.58
N PHE A 14 6.51 -2.48 14.86
CA PHE A 14 5.43 -1.96 14.03
C PHE A 14 5.69 -2.25 12.56
N PHE A 15 4.62 -2.11 11.78
CA PHE A 15 4.59 -2.48 10.37
C PHE A 15 5.63 -1.74 9.51
N GLU A 16 6.05 -0.55 9.93
CA GLU A 16 7.02 0.30 9.22
C GLU A 16 8.46 0.11 9.68
N ASN A 17 8.71 -0.60 10.78
CA ASN A 17 10.07 -0.75 11.28
C ASN A 17 10.93 -1.53 10.26
N GLU A 18 12.11 -0.98 9.97
CA GLU A 18 13.17 -1.62 9.19
C GLU A 18 14.29 -2.18 10.07
N ARG A 19 14.27 -1.84 11.36
CA ARG A 19 15.22 -2.30 12.38
C ARG A 19 14.50 -2.48 13.70
N CYS A 20 14.93 -3.46 14.47
CA CYS A 20 14.47 -3.66 15.83
C CYS A 20 15.14 -2.64 16.75
N GLU A 21 14.36 -1.86 17.50
CA GLU A 21 14.87 -0.84 18.41
C GLU A 21 15.57 -1.40 19.66
N ARG A 22 15.47 -2.72 19.90
CA ARG A 22 16.08 -3.39 21.05
C ARG A 22 17.38 -4.15 20.71
N CYS A 23 17.40 -4.87 19.60
CA CYS A 23 18.54 -5.73 19.22
C CYS A 23 19.20 -5.31 17.90
N GLU A 24 18.73 -4.23 17.27
CA GLU A 24 19.24 -3.64 16.03
C GLU A 24 19.18 -4.54 14.78
N ALA A 25 18.62 -5.74 14.93
CA ALA A 25 18.35 -6.66 13.82
C ALA A 25 17.60 -5.95 12.70
N ARG A 26 18.02 -6.17 11.45
CA ARG A 26 17.27 -5.68 10.29
C ARG A 26 15.96 -6.43 10.18
N LEU A 27 14.90 -5.69 9.86
CA LEU A 27 13.55 -6.23 9.74
C LEU A 27 13.09 -6.15 8.30
N GLY A 28 12.25 -7.10 7.90
CA GLY A 28 11.64 -7.13 6.58
C GLY A 28 10.28 -7.79 6.60
N TYR A 29 9.37 -7.25 5.81
CA TYR A 29 8.01 -7.76 5.69
C TYR A 29 7.91 -8.80 4.56
N VAL A 30 7.45 -10.00 4.89
CA VAL A 30 7.25 -11.13 3.96
C VAL A 30 5.92 -11.79 4.28
N ARG A 31 5.03 -11.88 3.27
CA ARG A 31 3.79 -12.70 3.32
C ARG A 31 2.94 -12.55 4.60
N GLY A 32 2.70 -11.33 5.08
CA GLY A 32 1.83 -11.13 6.25
C GLY A 32 2.56 -10.95 7.58
N GLU A 33 3.87 -11.21 7.61
CA GLU A 33 4.68 -11.22 8.83
C GLU A 33 5.93 -10.34 8.71
N MET A 34 6.42 -9.89 9.86
CA MET A 34 7.68 -9.16 9.98
C MET A 34 8.74 -10.12 10.50
N HIS A 35 9.86 -10.22 9.79
CA HIS A 35 10.97 -11.11 10.17
C HIS A 35 12.24 -10.33 10.44
N ALA A 36 13.06 -10.85 11.36
CA ALA A 36 14.42 -10.39 11.55
C ALA A 36 15.37 -11.11 10.57
N PHE A 37 16.36 -10.41 10.03
CA PHE A 37 17.26 -10.94 9.01
C PHE A 37 18.74 -10.78 9.36
N GLU A 38 19.54 -11.77 8.98
CA GLU A 38 20.99 -11.70 8.89
C GLU A 38 21.45 -11.59 7.43
N GLU A 39 22.62 -10.97 7.20
CA GLU A 39 23.23 -10.95 5.88
C GLU A 39 23.85 -12.31 5.55
N ALA A 40 23.53 -12.84 4.37
CA ALA A 40 24.04 -14.08 3.81
C ALA A 40 25.01 -13.85 2.62
N GLY A 41 25.51 -12.62 2.47
CA GLY A 41 26.43 -12.21 1.40
C GLY A 41 25.73 -11.89 0.07
N GLU A 42 26.40 -11.07 -0.77
CA GLU A 42 25.92 -10.66 -2.11
C GLU A 42 24.52 -10.02 -2.12
N GLY A 43 24.20 -9.23 -1.08
CA GLY A 43 22.87 -8.60 -0.94
C GLY A 43 21.74 -9.57 -0.59
N ARG A 44 22.05 -10.83 -0.27
CA ARG A 44 21.08 -11.85 0.15
C ARG A 44 20.97 -11.89 1.66
N TRP A 45 19.77 -12.15 2.14
CA TRP A 45 19.39 -12.15 3.55
C TRP A 45 18.81 -13.51 3.92
N ARG A 46 18.97 -13.91 5.19
CA ARG A 46 18.35 -15.10 5.76
C ARG A 46 17.52 -14.71 6.97
N ILE A 47 16.33 -15.30 7.11
CA ILE A 47 15.49 -15.08 8.29
C ILE A 47 16.22 -15.67 9.51
N LEU A 48 16.38 -14.84 10.54
CA LEU A 48 16.87 -15.25 11.85
C LEU A 48 15.80 -16.11 12.53
N HIS A 49 16.22 -17.24 13.11
CA HIS A 49 15.33 -18.18 13.80
C HIS A 49 14.13 -18.66 12.96
N ALA A 50 14.34 -18.88 11.65
CA ALA A 50 13.34 -19.54 10.82
C ALA A 50 12.93 -20.89 11.45
N SER A 51 11.62 -21.18 11.48
CA SER A 51 11.13 -22.52 11.82
C SER A 51 11.82 -23.58 10.95
N GLU A 52 11.95 -24.81 11.44
CA GLU A 52 12.72 -25.90 10.79
C GLU A 52 12.35 -26.16 9.30
N GLN A 53 11.17 -25.73 8.86
CA GLN A 53 10.68 -25.86 7.47
C GLN A 53 11.16 -24.75 6.53
N GLY A 54 11.82 -23.69 7.04
CA GLY A 54 12.33 -22.54 6.29
C GLY A 54 13.83 -22.27 6.50
N SER A 55 14.55 -23.13 7.21
CA SER A 55 15.98 -22.95 7.48
C SER A 55 16.79 -23.05 6.18
N GLY A 56 17.19 -21.91 5.61
CA GLY A 56 18.06 -21.85 4.44
C GLY A 56 17.49 -21.08 3.25
N ALA A 57 16.22 -20.70 3.26
CA ALA A 57 15.66 -19.83 2.23
C ALA A 57 16.40 -18.47 2.23
N LEU A 58 16.86 -18.07 1.05
CA LEU A 58 17.52 -16.78 0.85
C LEU A 58 16.51 -15.78 0.29
N PHE A 59 16.63 -14.56 0.78
CA PHE A 59 15.79 -13.43 0.39
C PHE A 59 16.67 -12.28 -0.07
N ARG A 60 16.04 -11.26 -0.65
CA ARG A 60 16.65 -9.97 -0.93
C ARG A 60 15.63 -8.86 -0.71
N GLN A 61 16.12 -7.66 -0.45
CA GLN A 61 15.25 -6.50 -0.33
C GLN A 61 14.52 -6.23 -1.66
N CYS A 62 13.27 -5.76 -1.56
CA CYS A 62 12.62 -5.07 -2.66
C CYS A 62 13.51 -3.92 -3.16
N HIS A 63 13.52 -3.65 -4.46
CA HIS A 63 14.27 -2.53 -5.03
C HIS A 63 13.94 -1.19 -4.34
N ASN A 64 12.66 -0.90 -4.13
CA ASN A 64 12.21 0.34 -3.45
C ASN A 64 12.62 0.40 -1.96
N TYR A 65 12.91 -0.75 -1.34
CA TYR A 65 13.50 -0.80 -0.01
C TYR A 65 15.00 -0.54 -0.09
N ALA A 66 15.72 -1.30 -0.91
CA ALA A 66 17.18 -1.26 -1.01
C ALA A 66 17.73 0.09 -1.49
N VAL A 67 17.05 0.74 -2.44
CA VAL A 67 17.57 1.93 -3.14
C VAL A 67 16.97 3.22 -2.57
N GLU A 68 15.66 3.23 -2.34
CA GLU A 68 14.92 4.46 -2.06
C GLU A 68 14.45 4.57 -0.61
N ASN A 69 14.55 3.49 0.16
CA ASN A 69 14.06 3.35 1.54
C ASN A 69 12.60 3.80 1.75
N VAL A 70 11.73 3.52 0.77
CA VAL A 70 10.28 3.85 0.84
C VAL A 70 9.39 2.65 1.18
N CYS A 71 10.00 1.47 1.28
CA CYS A 71 9.37 0.18 1.50
C CYS A 71 10.22 -0.64 2.45
N ASN A 72 9.64 -1.64 3.13
CA ASN A 72 10.35 -2.63 3.93
C ASN A 72 10.05 -4.07 3.49
N GLY A 73 9.52 -4.24 2.27
CA GLY A 73 9.19 -5.54 1.71
C GLY A 73 10.44 -6.31 1.31
N VAL A 74 10.42 -7.61 1.58
CA VAL A 74 11.48 -8.55 1.24
C VAL A 74 10.90 -9.65 0.34
N ILE A 75 11.68 -10.11 -0.63
CA ILE A 75 11.26 -11.09 -1.64
C ILE A 75 12.22 -12.27 -1.69
N PRO A 76 11.79 -13.48 -2.13
CA PRO A 76 12.69 -14.59 -2.35
C PRO A 76 13.86 -14.19 -3.27
N ALA A 77 15.07 -14.67 -2.97
CA ALA A 77 16.27 -14.27 -3.70
C ALA A 77 16.20 -14.66 -5.19
N ASP A 78 15.54 -15.78 -5.50
CA ASP A 78 15.29 -16.33 -6.83
C ASP A 78 14.04 -15.75 -7.52
N CYS A 79 13.32 -14.82 -6.88
CA CYS A 79 12.17 -14.17 -7.49
C CYS A 79 12.60 -13.37 -8.72
N ALA A 80 11.89 -13.57 -9.85
CA ALA A 80 12.16 -12.87 -11.10
C ALA A 80 11.91 -11.35 -10.99
N ASP A 81 10.92 -10.96 -10.20
CA ASP A 81 10.60 -9.55 -9.95
C ASP A 81 11.60 -8.89 -9.01
N THR A 82 11.89 -7.61 -9.22
CA THR A 82 12.71 -6.82 -8.29
C THR A 82 11.89 -6.11 -7.21
N LEU A 83 10.57 -6.06 -7.39
CA LEU A 83 9.62 -5.39 -6.49
C LEU A 83 8.86 -6.39 -5.63
N CYS A 84 8.60 -6.04 -4.38
CA CYS A 84 7.67 -6.80 -3.55
C CYS A 84 6.24 -6.62 -4.04
N ARG A 85 5.35 -7.55 -3.64
CA ARG A 85 3.94 -7.56 -4.04
C ARG A 85 3.25 -6.20 -3.86
N ALA A 86 3.50 -5.51 -2.75
CA ALA A 86 2.90 -4.19 -2.53
C ALA A 86 3.40 -3.15 -3.54
N CYS A 87 4.70 -3.12 -3.84
CA CYS A 87 5.28 -2.17 -4.79
C CYS A 87 4.87 -2.46 -6.24
N GLN A 88 4.57 -3.72 -6.59
CA GLN A 88 4.05 -4.08 -7.93
C GLN A 88 2.71 -3.40 -8.26
N PHE A 89 1.94 -2.98 -7.26
CA PHE A 89 0.71 -2.23 -7.49
C PHE A 89 0.94 -0.76 -7.87
N THR A 90 2.13 -0.19 -7.66
CA THR A 90 2.42 1.21 -8.04
C THR A 90 2.97 1.27 -9.46
N ARG A 91 2.29 2.00 -10.33
CA ARG A 91 2.76 2.25 -11.70
C ARG A 91 3.61 3.50 -11.80
N THR A 92 3.09 4.59 -11.23
CA THR A 92 3.69 5.92 -11.33
C THR A 92 4.14 6.35 -9.95
N ILE A 93 5.41 6.74 -9.86
CA ILE A 93 6.00 7.33 -8.65
C ILE A 93 6.26 8.83 -8.89
N PRO A 94 6.39 9.62 -7.81
CA PRO A 94 6.71 11.04 -7.93
C PRO A 94 8.08 11.31 -8.55
N ASN A 95 8.29 12.52 -9.07
CA ASN A 95 9.60 12.93 -9.55
C ASN A 95 10.58 13.10 -8.37
N LEU A 96 11.54 12.18 -8.25
CA LEU A 96 12.51 12.14 -7.15
C LEU A 96 13.64 13.18 -7.25
N THR A 97 13.68 14.01 -8.30
CA THR A 97 14.59 15.17 -8.34
C THR A 97 14.17 16.26 -7.35
N ARG A 98 12.90 16.25 -6.91
CA ARG A 98 12.39 17.15 -5.88
C ARG A 98 12.65 16.55 -4.49
N PRO A 99 13.35 17.25 -3.58
CA PRO A 99 13.78 16.69 -2.30
C PRO A 99 12.66 16.08 -1.44
N GLU A 100 11.49 16.70 -1.43
CA GLU A 100 10.32 16.33 -0.63
C GLU A 100 9.61 15.06 -1.14
N ASN A 101 9.72 14.79 -2.45
CA ASN A 101 8.90 13.77 -3.11
C ASN A 101 9.21 12.35 -2.64
N ARG A 102 10.45 12.07 -2.20
CA ARG A 102 10.80 10.77 -1.61
C ARG A 102 10.06 10.53 -0.30
N LEU A 103 9.93 11.56 0.53
CA LEU A 103 9.18 11.47 1.79
C LEU A 103 7.68 11.27 1.54
N TYR A 104 7.11 12.00 0.57
CA TYR A 104 5.71 11.84 0.18
C TYR A 104 5.43 10.44 -0.36
N TRP A 105 6.33 9.93 -1.19
CA TRP A 105 6.24 8.56 -1.69
C TRP A 105 6.32 7.52 -0.55
N TYR A 106 7.25 7.67 0.40
CA TYR A 106 7.32 6.82 1.60
C TYR A 106 6.00 6.78 2.37
N ARG A 107 5.36 7.93 2.58
CA ARG A 107 4.09 8.06 3.30
C ARG A 107 2.93 7.38 2.56
N LEU A 108 2.85 7.59 1.23
CA LEU A 108 1.86 6.95 0.37
C LEU A 108 2.03 5.44 0.33
N GLU A 109 3.26 4.95 0.13
CA GLU A 109 3.57 3.52 0.13
C GLU A 109 3.27 2.88 1.49
N THR A 110 3.55 3.57 2.60
CA THR A 110 3.21 3.10 3.94
C THR A 110 1.69 2.94 4.12
N ALA A 111 0.91 3.96 3.75
CA ALA A 111 -0.54 3.89 3.84
C ALA A 111 -1.12 2.81 2.90
N LYS A 112 -0.61 2.71 1.66
CA LYS A 112 -1.03 1.67 0.71
C LYS A 112 -0.68 0.27 1.22
N ARG A 113 0.51 0.04 1.79
CA ARG A 113 0.86 -1.28 2.38
C ARG A 113 -0.12 -1.67 3.49
N ARG A 114 -0.53 -0.72 4.35
CA ARG A 114 -1.54 -0.97 5.40
C ARG A 114 -2.91 -1.32 4.81
N LEU A 115 -3.30 -0.65 3.73
CA LEU A 115 -4.50 -0.98 2.97
C LEU A 115 -4.41 -2.41 2.43
N LEU A 116 -3.37 -2.73 1.67
CA LEU A 116 -3.18 -4.05 1.05
C LEU A 116 -3.16 -5.17 2.10
N TYR A 117 -2.49 -4.96 3.23
CA TYR A 117 -2.54 -5.88 4.37
C TYR A 117 -3.98 -6.13 4.85
N THR A 118 -4.78 -5.06 4.98
CA THR A 118 -6.17 -5.17 5.43
C THR A 118 -7.04 -5.92 4.42
N LEU A 119 -6.86 -5.63 3.12
CA LEU A 119 -7.63 -6.28 2.05
C LEU A 119 -7.32 -7.78 1.98
N ASP A 120 -6.04 -8.15 2.08
CA ASP A 120 -5.59 -9.54 2.14
C ASP A 120 -6.18 -10.28 3.35
N ALA A 121 -6.12 -9.66 4.54
CA ALA A 121 -6.70 -10.22 5.76
C ALA A 121 -8.23 -10.38 5.70
N LEU A 122 -8.92 -9.59 4.87
CA LEU A 122 -10.36 -9.71 4.61
C LEU A 122 -10.68 -10.73 3.50
N GLY A 123 -9.67 -11.35 2.88
CA GLY A 123 -9.83 -12.27 1.76
C GLY A 123 -10.31 -11.60 0.48
N LEU A 124 -10.10 -10.29 0.33
CA LEU A 124 -10.50 -9.56 -0.86
C LEU A 124 -9.50 -9.81 -2.02
N PRO A 125 -9.97 -9.97 -3.27
CA PRO A 125 -9.07 -10.20 -4.41
C PRO A 125 -8.08 -9.05 -4.59
N LEU A 126 -6.79 -9.38 -4.63
CA LEU A 126 -5.68 -8.45 -4.87
C LEU A 126 -4.91 -8.87 -6.12
N VAL A 127 -5.39 -8.43 -7.28
CA VAL A 127 -4.79 -8.73 -8.60
C VAL A 127 -4.25 -7.44 -9.19
N THR A 128 -3.01 -7.45 -9.64
CA THR A 128 -2.36 -6.30 -10.28
C THR A 128 -2.83 -6.15 -11.72
N ARG A 129 -2.68 -4.95 -12.31
CA ARG A 129 -2.89 -4.75 -13.76
C ARG A 129 -1.92 -5.53 -14.65
N ALA A 130 -0.79 -6.00 -14.13
CA ALA A 130 0.10 -6.88 -14.87
C ALA A 130 -0.47 -8.30 -15.02
N GLU A 131 -1.26 -8.76 -14.04
CA GLU A 131 -1.89 -10.08 -14.03
C GLU A 131 -3.27 -10.06 -14.70
N ASP A 132 -4.05 -9.00 -14.48
CA ASP A 132 -5.36 -8.76 -15.09
C ASP A 132 -5.38 -7.34 -15.67
N PRO A 133 -5.03 -7.18 -16.95
CA PRO A 133 -4.96 -5.87 -17.59
C PRO A 133 -6.29 -5.12 -17.63
N GLU A 134 -7.43 -5.78 -17.52
CA GLU A 134 -8.75 -5.14 -17.62
C GLU A 134 -9.30 -4.75 -16.25
N HIS A 135 -9.21 -5.64 -15.25
CA HIS A 135 -9.86 -5.45 -13.96
C HIS A 135 -8.89 -5.35 -12.77
N GLY A 136 -7.58 -5.46 -13.01
CA GLY A 136 -6.56 -5.35 -11.97
C GLY A 136 -6.54 -3.99 -11.27
N LEU A 137 -6.10 -4.00 -10.02
CA LEU A 137 -5.86 -2.79 -9.23
C LEU A 137 -4.47 -2.23 -9.55
N GLN A 138 -4.36 -0.91 -9.60
CA GLN A 138 -3.10 -0.18 -9.78
C GLN A 138 -3.17 1.19 -9.12
N PHE A 139 -2.04 1.70 -8.65
CA PHE A 139 -1.92 3.01 -8.01
C PHE A 139 -1.00 3.92 -8.82
N GLU A 140 -1.39 5.18 -8.93
CA GLU A 140 -0.59 6.23 -9.55
C GLU A 140 -0.42 7.38 -8.56
N PHE A 141 0.83 7.71 -8.24
CA PHE A 141 1.17 8.83 -7.36
C PHE A 141 1.61 9.98 -8.24
N LEU A 142 0.68 10.92 -8.44
CA LEU A 142 0.83 12.00 -9.40
C LEU A 142 1.09 13.32 -8.69
N GLU A 143 1.83 14.17 -9.37
CA GLU A 143 2.22 15.50 -8.91
C GLU A 143 1.66 16.54 -9.88
N GLU A 144 1.14 17.65 -9.34
CA GLU A 144 0.77 18.78 -10.19
C GLU A 144 2.03 19.38 -10.81
N THR A 145 2.06 19.40 -12.14
CA THR A 145 3.09 20.06 -12.91
C THR A 145 2.67 21.51 -13.21
N GLY A 146 3.66 22.38 -13.46
CA GLY A 146 3.41 23.81 -13.70
C GLY A 146 2.67 24.14 -15.02
N ASP A 147 2.20 23.11 -15.73
CA ASP A 147 1.38 23.19 -16.94
C ASP A 147 -0.12 23.42 -16.65
N GLY A 148 -0.51 23.45 -15.37
CA GLY A 148 -1.85 23.86 -14.93
C GLY A 148 -2.88 22.71 -14.91
N GLN A 149 -2.45 21.46 -15.08
CA GLN A 149 -3.31 20.32 -14.79
C GLN A 149 -3.41 20.09 -13.28
N SER A 150 -4.60 20.32 -12.73
CA SER A 150 -4.88 19.89 -11.35
C SER A 150 -5.07 18.39 -11.30
N ILE A 151 -4.36 17.74 -10.38
CA ILE A 151 -4.45 16.31 -10.16
C ILE A 151 -5.49 16.05 -9.08
N MET A 152 -6.57 15.39 -9.49
CA MET A 152 -7.61 14.93 -8.57
C MET A 152 -7.29 13.51 -8.07
N THR A 153 -7.28 13.35 -6.75
CA THR A 153 -7.33 12.03 -6.12
C THR A 153 -8.66 11.37 -6.45
N GLY A 154 -8.63 10.10 -6.82
CA GLY A 154 -9.83 9.41 -7.28
C GLY A 154 -9.58 7.98 -7.73
N HIS A 155 -10.68 7.32 -8.09
CA HIS A 155 -10.71 6.00 -8.69
C HIS A 155 -11.28 6.06 -10.11
N ALA A 156 -10.60 5.41 -11.07
CA ALA A 156 -11.11 5.17 -12.41
C ALA A 156 -10.78 3.74 -12.87
N HIS A 157 -11.82 2.89 -12.97
CA HIS A 157 -11.72 1.52 -13.47
C HIS A 157 -10.64 0.65 -12.77
N GLY A 158 -10.35 0.85 -11.50
CA GLY A 158 -9.28 0.11 -10.78
C GLY A 158 -7.91 0.77 -10.83
N ILE A 159 -7.79 1.96 -11.42
CA ILE A 159 -6.66 2.85 -11.21
C ILE A 159 -7.01 3.80 -10.07
N ILE A 160 -6.21 3.78 -9.01
CA ILE A 160 -6.32 4.66 -7.85
C ILE A 160 -5.26 5.75 -7.99
N THR A 161 -5.70 6.95 -8.29
CA THR A 161 -4.83 8.12 -8.41
C THR A 161 -4.77 8.85 -7.08
N MET A 162 -3.57 9.14 -6.60
CA MET A 162 -3.33 9.98 -5.43
C MET A 162 -2.53 11.20 -5.85
N ASN A 163 -3.03 12.39 -5.52
CA ASN A 163 -2.22 13.59 -5.55
C ASN A 163 -1.19 13.55 -4.41
N ILE A 164 0.10 13.63 -4.74
CA ILE A 164 1.17 13.50 -3.74
C ILE A 164 1.16 14.64 -2.73
N ALA A 165 0.54 15.78 -3.04
CA ALA A 165 0.35 16.90 -2.12
C ALA A 165 -0.45 16.50 -0.88
N GLU A 166 -1.28 15.44 -0.95
CA GLU A 166 -1.99 14.90 0.22
C GLU A 166 -1.06 14.25 1.26
N ALA A 167 0.17 13.91 0.85
CA ALA A 167 1.19 13.39 1.75
C ALA A 167 1.94 14.47 2.52
N ASP A 168 1.75 15.76 2.18
CA ASP A 168 2.19 16.88 2.99
C ASP A 168 1.21 17.10 4.15
N ASP A 169 1.71 17.02 5.38
CA ASP A 169 0.88 17.18 6.58
C ASP A 169 0.36 18.62 6.71
N ALA A 170 1.15 19.63 6.30
CA ALA A 170 0.75 21.03 6.39
C ALA A 170 -0.37 21.35 5.39
N HIS A 171 -0.20 20.92 4.14
CA HIS A 171 -1.24 21.01 3.12
C HIS A 171 -2.51 20.26 3.55
N ARG A 172 -2.35 19.02 4.03
CA ARG A 172 -3.50 18.19 4.42
C ARG A 172 -4.24 18.78 5.61
N GLU A 173 -3.54 19.32 6.61
CA GLU A 173 -4.15 20.00 7.76
C GLU A 173 -4.88 21.28 7.35
N HIS A 174 -4.30 22.08 6.45
CA HIS A 174 -4.98 23.26 5.90
C HIS A 174 -6.29 22.86 5.22
N THR A 175 -6.27 21.89 4.31
CA THR A 175 -7.48 21.40 3.64
C THR A 175 -8.48 20.80 4.63
N ARG A 176 -8.01 20.05 5.64
CA ARG A 176 -8.83 19.46 6.70
C ARG A 176 -9.65 20.52 7.43
N VAL A 177 -9.02 21.63 7.80
CA VAL A 177 -9.67 22.78 8.44
C VAL A 177 -10.63 23.48 7.48
N SER A 178 -10.20 23.74 6.23
CA SER A 178 -11.04 24.42 5.24
C SER A 178 -12.31 23.64 4.88
N LEU A 179 -12.24 22.31 4.79
CA LEU A 179 -13.35 21.43 4.40
C LEU A 179 -14.12 20.84 5.60
N HIS A 180 -13.76 21.18 6.84
CA HIS A 180 -14.36 20.62 8.06
C HIS A 180 -14.38 19.08 8.09
N GLU A 181 -13.33 18.45 7.56
CA GLU A 181 -13.22 16.99 7.50
C GLU A 181 -12.42 16.45 8.70
N PRO A 182 -13.03 15.86 9.75
CA PRO A 182 -12.28 15.45 10.94
C PRO A 182 -11.26 14.31 10.70
N TYR A 183 -11.36 13.56 9.60
CA TYR A 183 -10.55 12.36 9.33
C TYR A 183 -9.90 12.32 7.94
N ARG A 184 -9.14 13.37 7.58
CA ARG A 184 -8.35 13.38 6.34
C ARG A 184 -6.99 12.70 6.53
N THR A 185 -6.91 11.39 6.31
CA THR A 185 -5.65 10.61 6.36
C THR A 185 -5.40 9.91 5.03
N LEU A 186 -4.12 9.71 4.65
CA LEU A 186 -3.78 8.98 3.41
C LEU A 186 -4.42 7.59 3.34
N LEU A 187 -4.41 6.85 4.46
CA LEU A 187 -5.07 5.54 4.53
C LEU A 187 -6.59 5.65 4.37
N GLY A 188 -7.19 6.72 4.90
CA GLY A 188 -8.62 7.02 4.73
C GLY A 188 -8.99 7.22 3.26
N HIS A 189 -8.22 8.03 2.53
CA HIS A 189 -8.43 8.24 1.10
C HIS A 189 -8.24 6.96 0.29
N PHE A 190 -7.15 6.22 0.54
CA PHE A 190 -6.97 4.91 -0.10
C PHE A 190 -8.17 3.97 0.14
N ARG A 191 -8.73 3.95 1.34
CA ARG A 191 -9.92 3.14 1.65
C ARG A 191 -11.16 3.62 0.92
N HIS A 192 -11.33 4.93 0.78
CA HIS A 192 -12.43 5.51 0.00
C HIS A 192 -12.32 5.06 -1.47
N GLU A 193 -11.19 5.33 -2.11
CA GLU A 193 -11.01 5.07 -3.53
C GLU A 193 -11.05 3.57 -3.87
N VAL A 194 -10.42 2.74 -3.03
CA VAL A 194 -10.49 1.28 -3.21
C VAL A 194 -11.88 0.73 -2.87
N GLY A 195 -12.68 1.46 -2.10
CA GLY A 195 -14.10 1.17 -1.91
C GLY A 195 -14.86 1.20 -3.23
N HIS A 196 -14.63 2.20 -4.09
CA HIS A 196 -15.23 2.27 -5.43
C HIS A 196 -14.82 1.08 -6.30
N TYR A 197 -13.54 0.72 -6.27
CA TYR A 197 -13.03 -0.47 -6.99
C TYR A 197 -13.77 -1.75 -6.60
N TYR A 198 -13.93 -2.02 -5.30
CA TYR A 198 -14.63 -3.23 -4.85
C TYR A 198 -16.15 -3.13 -4.99
N PHE A 199 -16.74 -1.93 -4.98
CA PHE A 199 -18.16 -1.77 -5.28
C PHE A 199 -18.47 -2.24 -6.71
N GLU A 200 -17.64 -1.85 -7.69
CA GLU A 200 -17.78 -2.35 -9.06
C GLU A 200 -17.71 -3.87 -9.13
N ARG A 201 -16.68 -4.47 -8.51
CA ARG A 201 -16.42 -5.91 -8.61
C ARG A 201 -17.37 -6.80 -7.81
N LEU A 202 -17.81 -6.34 -6.64
CA LEU A 202 -18.57 -7.16 -5.69
C LEU A 202 -20.07 -6.87 -5.71
N ILE A 203 -20.49 -5.72 -6.26
CA ILE A 203 -21.88 -5.26 -6.19
C ILE A 203 -22.45 -4.89 -7.56
N ALA A 204 -21.76 -4.08 -8.36
CA ALA A 204 -22.36 -3.41 -9.51
C ALA A 204 -22.21 -4.16 -10.86
N GLN A 205 -21.17 -4.98 -11.01
CA GLN A 205 -20.87 -5.72 -12.25
C GLN A 205 -21.30 -7.19 -12.17
N GLU A 206 -21.46 -7.84 -13.32
CA GLU A 206 -21.72 -9.28 -13.35
C GLU A 206 -20.47 -10.08 -12.92
N PRO A 207 -20.63 -11.26 -12.28
CA PRO A 207 -21.88 -11.95 -11.94
C PRO A 207 -22.50 -11.51 -10.60
N THR A 208 -21.93 -10.50 -9.94
CA THR A 208 -22.29 -10.09 -8.58
C THR A 208 -23.41 -9.05 -8.53
N ARG A 209 -23.87 -8.55 -9.68
CA ARG A 209 -24.95 -7.56 -9.87
C ARG A 209 -26.24 -7.88 -9.11
N ARG A 210 -26.48 -9.15 -8.78
CA ARG A 210 -27.55 -9.60 -7.87
C ARG A 210 -27.54 -8.86 -6.52
N TRP A 211 -26.40 -8.35 -6.07
CA TRP A 211 -26.24 -7.61 -4.81
C TRP A 211 -26.64 -6.14 -4.88
N LEU A 212 -26.73 -5.55 -6.08
CA LEU A 212 -27.05 -4.13 -6.24
C LEU A 212 -28.44 -3.77 -5.68
N GLY A 213 -29.45 -4.62 -5.90
CA GLY A 213 -30.79 -4.42 -5.33
C GLY A 213 -30.80 -4.44 -3.79
N PRO A 214 -30.26 -5.49 -3.13
CA PRO A 214 -30.05 -5.51 -1.69
C PRO A 214 -29.25 -4.33 -1.13
N PHE A 215 -28.17 -3.93 -1.81
CA PHE A 215 -27.36 -2.78 -1.42
C PHE A 215 -28.22 -1.50 -1.38
N ARG A 216 -28.94 -1.19 -2.46
CA ARG A 216 -29.77 0.02 -2.54
C ARG A 216 -30.88 0.06 -1.50
N ARG A 217 -31.50 -1.09 -1.22
CA ARG A 217 -32.51 -1.19 -0.14
C ARG A 217 -31.94 -0.88 1.25
N ARG A 218 -30.66 -1.19 1.48
CA ARG A 218 -30.04 -1.05 2.81
C ARG A 218 -29.34 0.29 3.01
N PHE A 219 -28.73 0.83 1.96
CA PHE A 219 -27.83 1.98 2.02
C PHE A 219 -28.33 3.20 1.24
N GLY A 220 -29.40 3.07 0.44
CA GLY A 220 -29.87 4.13 -0.46
C GLY A 220 -29.37 3.95 -1.89
N ASP A 221 -29.93 4.74 -2.80
CA ASP A 221 -29.52 4.73 -4.21
C ASP A 221 -28.24 5.55 -4.38
N GLU A 222 -27.16 4.87 -4.76
CA GLU A 222 -25.84 5.49 -4.94
C GLU A 222 -25.78 6.49 -6.09
N ARG A 223 -26.82 6.54 -6.93
CA ARG A 223 -26.94 7.48 -8.06
C ARG A 223 -27.60 8.80 -7.66
N THR A 224 -28.20 8.87 -6.48
CA THR A 224 -28.78 10.11 -5.98
C THR A 224 -27.66 11.07 -5.60
N ASP A 225 -27.70 12.28 -6.17
CA ASP A 225 -26.73 13.32 -5.86
C ASP A 225 -26.86 13.73 -4.38
N TYR A 226 -25.74 13.69 -3.65
CA TYR A 226 -25.67 14.12 -2.26
C TYR A 226 -25.65 15.65 -2.10
N ALA A 227 -25.53 16.40 -3.20
CA ALA A 227 -25.50 17.86 -3.22
C ALA A 227 -26.88 18.52 -3.46
N ALA A 228 -27.99 17.77 -3.38
CA ALA A 228 -29.36 18.30 -3.48
C ALA A 228 -29.87 18.91 -2.17
#